data_AF-V5B0W8-F1
#
_entry.id   AF-V5B0W8-F1
#
_cell.length_a   1.000
_cell.length_b   1.000
_cell.length_c   1.000
_cell.angle_alpha   90.00
_cell.angle_beta   90.00
_cell.angle_gamma   90.00
#
_symmetry.space_group_name_H-M   'P 1'
#
loop_
_entity.id
_entity.type
_entity.pdbx_description
1 polymer ?
#
loop_
_entity_poly.entity_id
_entity_poly.type
_entity_poly.pdbx_seq_one_letter_code
_entity_poly.pdbx_strand_id
1 'polypeptide(L)' 'MEHVRQYALGVALMIGEDRRHEIVALWVLCGRGMPAILEDVEDTELFDLEEVAYVAVQRERMTDCLWWRGMC' A
#
# COMPACT_ATOMS: atom_id res chain seq x y z
N MET A 1 7.65 -10.83 -0.39
CA MET A 1 7.76 -9.63 -1.25
C MET A 1 8.98 -9.58 -2.19
N GLU A 2 10.09 -10.27 -1.95
CA GLU A 2 11.29 -10.12 -2.81
C GLU A 2 11.05 -10.50 -4.28
N HIS A 3 10.31 -11.59 -4.55
CA HIS A 3 10.01 -12.08 -5.89
C HIS A 3 9.01 -11.19 -6.67
N VAL A 4 8.19 -10.39 -5.97
CA VAL A 4 7.26 -9.42 -6.60
C VAL A 4 7.86 -8.02 -6.79
N ARG A 5 9.01 -7.72 -6.18
CA ARG A 5 9.64 -6.39 -6.19
C ARG A 5 9.98 -5.85 -7.58
N GLN A 6 10.16 -6.74 -8.56
CA GLN A 6 10.35 -6.38 -9.97
C GLN A 6 9.09 -5.80 -10.64
N TYR A 7 7.90 -6.05 -10.08
CA TYR A 7 6.61 -5.61 -10.60
C TYR A 7 5.79 -4.78 -9.60
N ALA A 8 6.30 -4.61 -8.38
CA ALA A 8 5.63 -3.96 -7.28
C ALA A 8 6.58 -2.99 -6.56
N LEU A 9 6.11 -1.77 -6.32
CA LEU A 9 6.75 -0.80 -5.43
C LEU A 9 5.76 -0.42 -4.35
N GLY A 10 6.18 -0.36 -3.10
CA GLY A 10 5.30 0.08 -2.02
C GLY A 10 6.03 0.79 -0.90
N VAL A 11 5.26 1.55 -0.15
CA VAL A 11 5.66 2.17 1.12
C VAL A 11 4.63 1.78 2.16
N ALA A 12 5.10 1.41 3.35
CA ALA A 12 4.25 1.11 4.50
C ALA A 12 4.68 1.99 5.67
N LEU A 13 3.69 2.61 6.31
CA LEU A 13 3.84 3.42 7.49
C LEU A 13 3.14 2.72 8.64
N MET A 14 3.84 2.59 9.76
CA MET A 14 3.24 2.22 11.03
C MET A 14 2.96 3.52 11.79
N ILE A 15 1.68 3.79 12.04
CA ILE A 15 1.21 5.00 12.71
C ILE A 15 0.53 4.57 14.00
N GLY A 16 0.92 5.15 15.14
CA GLY A 16 0.32 4.81 16.41
C GLY A 16 1.24 5.02 17.60
N GLU A 17 0.69 4.75 18.78
CA GLU A 17 1.39 4.75 20.07
C GLU A 17 1.46 3.33 20.62
N ASP A 18 2.27 3.10 21.67
CA ASP A 18 2.64 1.81 22.28
C ASP A 18 1.53 0.73 22.39
N ARG A 19 0.25 1.10 22.43
CA ARG A 19 -0.89 0.18 22.59
C ARG A 19 -1.81 0.04 21.38
N ARG A 20 -1.70 0.91 20.38
CA ARG A 20 -2.53 0.90 19.17
C ARG A 20 -1.70 1.33 17.99
N HIS A 21 -1.53 0.41 17.06
CA HIS A 21 -0.77 0.61 15.84
C HIS A 21 -1.70 0.33 14.67
N GLU A 22 -1.63 1.20 13.69
CA GLU A 22 -2.25 1.04 12.39
C GLU A 22 -1.14 0.99 11.35
N ILE A 23 -1.25 0.06 10.41
CA ILE A 23 -0.32 -0.05 9.30
C ILE A 23 -1.06 0.44 8.08
N VAL A 24 -0.58 1.56 7.52
CA VAL A 24 -1.11 2.10 6.28
C VAL A 24 -0.07 1.93 5.19
N ALA A 25 -0.46 1.34 4.06
CA ALA A 25 0.46 1.06 2.97
C ALA A 25 -0.10 1.55 1.63
N LEU A 26 0.81 2.06 0.80
CA LEU A 26 0.55 2.41 -0.59
C LEU A 26 1.38 1.48 -1.47
N TRP A 27 0.72 0.78 -2.40
CA TRP A 27 1.36 -0.11 -3.37
C TRP A 27 1.06 0.35 -4.80
N VAL A 28 2.08 0.29 -5.63
CA VAL A 28 2.02 0.49 -7.08
C VAL A 28 2.42 -0.83 -7.73
N LEU A 29 1.51 -1.38 -8.52
CA LEU A 29 1.67 -2.68 -9.15
C LEU A 29 1.58 -2.52 -10.66
N CYS A 30 2.49 -3.17 -11.38
CA CYS A 30 2.47 -3.21 -12.83
C CYS A 30 1.45 -4.24 -13.30
N GLY A 31 0.26 -3.79 -13.71
CA GLY A 31 -0.81 -4.67 -14.17
C GLY A 31 -2.16 -3.97 -14.17
N ARG A 32 -3.23 -4.74 -14.37
CA ARG A 32 -4.60 -4.26 -14.25
C ARG A 32 -5.32 -5.11 -13.20
N GLY A 33 -6.09 -4.48 -12.32
CA GLY A 33 -6.74 -5.18 -11.22
C GLY A 33 -5.79 -5.44 -10.06
N MET A 34 -6.31 -6.12 -9.04
CA MET A 34 -5.50 -6.81 -8.05
C MET A 34 -4.72 -7.94 -8.76
N PRO A 35 -3.40 -7.83 -8.89
CA PRO A 35 -2.64 -8.82 -9.65
C PRO A 35 -2.48 -10.09 -8.80
N ALA A 36 -2.64 -11.25 -9.44
CA ALA A 36 -2.52 -12.58 -8.81
C ALA A 36 -1.21 -12.78 -8.04
N ILE A 37 -0.16 -12.04 -8.40
CA ILE A 37 1.12 -12.04 -7.69
C ILE A 37 1.02 -11.64 -6.21
N LEU A 38 -0.05 -10.93 -5.81
CA LEU A 38 -0.31 -10.61 -4.41
C LEU A 38 -0.91 -11.79 -3.64
N GLU A 39 -1.59 -12.73 -4.32
CA GLU A 39 -2.17 -13.93 -3.68
C GLU A 39 -1.07 -14.88 -3.17
N ASP A 40 0.11 -14.86 -3.79
CA ASP A 40 1.29 -15.62 -3.37
C ASP A 40 2.06 -14.96 -2.21
N VAL A 41 1.64 -13.78 -1.76
CA VAL A 41 2.28 -13.07 -0.64
C VAL A 41 1.53 -13.40 0.64
N GLU A 42 2.23 -14.06 1.57
CA GLU A 42 1.71 -14.38 2.90
C GLU A 42 1.13 -13.15 3.61
N ASP A 43 0.01 -13.38 4.32
CA ASP A 43 -0.69 -12.42 5.16
C ASP A 43 -1.27 -11.20 4.42
N THR A 44 -1.34 -11.22 3.09
CA THR A 44 -2.03 -10.16 2.33
C THR A 44 -3.52 -10.11 2.62
N GLU A 45 -4.15 -11.21 3.04
CA GLU A 45 -5.54 -11.24 3.46
C GLU A 45 -5.82 -10.45 4.76
N LEU A 46 -4.79 -10.09 5.52
CA LEU A 46 -4.94 -9.27 6.73
C LEU A 46 -5.12 -7.78 6.43
N PHE A 47 -4.97 -7.36 5.16
CA PHE A 47 -5.05 -5.98 4.73
C PHE A 47 -6.27 -5.76 3.82
N ASP A 48 -7.03 -4.69 4.10
CA ASP A 48 -8.08 -4.20 3.20
C ASP A 48 -7.44 -3.45 2.03
N LEU A 49 -7.26 -4.14 0.90
CA LEU A 49 -6.65 -3.61 -0.31
C LEU A 49 -7.73 -2.96 -1.21
N GLU A 50 -7.60 -1.67 -1.47
CA GLU A 50 -8.47 -0.91 -2.37
C GLU A 50 -7.72 -0.52 -3.66
N GLU A 51 -8.30 -0.82 -4.81
CA GLU A 51 -7.78 -0.32 -6.09
C GLU A 51 -8.10 1.17 -6.25
N VAL A 52 -7.05 1.99 -6.38
CA VAL A 52 -7.21 3.42 -6.68
C VAL A 52 -7.52 3.62 -8.16
N ALA A 53 -8.80 3.74 -8.49
CA ALA A 53 -9.26 3.92 -9.88
C ALA A 53 -8.83 5.26 -10.52
N TYR A 54 -8.63 6.32 -9.73
CA TYR A 54 -8.25 7.63 -10.24
C TYR A 54 -7.17 8.32 -9.40
N VAL A 55 -5.93 8.19 -9.87
CA VAL A 55 -4.72 8.67 -9.19
C VAL A 55 -4.76 10.17 -8.88
N ALA A 56 -5.36 11.00 -9.75
CA ALA A 56 -5.36 12.44 -9.55
C ALA A 56 -6.23 12.89 -8.36
N VAL A 57 -7.26 12.12 -7.98
CA VAL A 57 -8.07 12.41 -6.77
C VAL A 57 -7.33 11.98 -5.50
N GLN A 58 -6.51 10.93 -5.57
CA GLN A 58 -5.74 10.43 -4.42
C GLN A 58 -4.32 11.04 -4.33
N ARG A 59 -3.97 11.96 -5.23
CA ARG A 59 -2.62 12.53 -5.33
C ARG A 59 -2.13 13.13 -4.01
N GLU A 60 -2.99 13.85 -3.31
CA GLU A 60 -2.65 14.50 -2.03
C GLU A 60 -2.35 13.45 -0.94
N ARG A 61 -3.25 12.48 -0.75
CA ARG A 61 -3.06 11.35 0.19
C ARG A 61 -1.81 10.54 -0.13
N MET A 62 -1.60 10.17 -1.39
CA MET A 62 -0.40 9.45 -1.83
C MET A 62 0.88 10.25 -1.56
N THR A 63 0.82 11.56 -1.79
CA THR A 63 1.92 12.48 -1.48
C THR A 63 2.17 12.43 0.03
N ASP A 64 1.17 12.63 0.87
CA ASP A 64 1.35 12.61 2.32
C ASP A 64 1.93 11.28 2.84
N CYS A 65 1.56 10.14 2.24
CA CYS A 65 2.19 8.86 2.53
C CYS A 65 3.68 8.82 2.12
N LEU A 66 4.00 9.25 0.90
CA LEU A 66 5.39 9.27 0.39
C LEU A 66 6.30 10.23 1.16
N TRP A 67 5.75 11.32 1.68
CA TRP A 67 6.48 12.32 2.46
C TRP A 67 6.42 12.08 3.98
N TRP A 68 5.90 10.94 4.42
CA TRP A 68 5.85 10.53 5.82
C TRP A 68 5.06 11.49 6.73
N ARG A 69 4.01 12.11 6.19
CA ARG A 69 3.18 13.08 6.93
C ARG A 69 2.05 12.44 7.74
N GLY A 70 1.74 11.17 7.49
CA GLY A 70 0.81 10.38 8.30
C GLY A 70 -0.68 10.72 8.12
N MET A 71 -1.05 11.47 7.07
CA MET A 71 -2.45 11.70 6.66
C MET A 71 -2.84 10.77 5.49
N CYS A 72 -2.46 9.50 5.63
CA CYS A 72 -3.05 8.39 4.90
C CYS A 72 -4.30 7.98 5.68
#